data_AF-A0A2R2W6I5-F1
#
_entry.id   AF-A0A2R2W6I5-F1
#
_cell.length_a   1.000
_cell.length_b   1.000
_cell.length_c   1.000
_cell.angle_alpha   90.00
_cell.angle_beta   90.00
_cell.angle_gamma   90.00
#
_symmetry.space_group_name_H-M   'P 1'
#
loop_
_entity.id
_entity.type
_entity.pdbx_description
1 polymer ?
#
loop_
_entity_poly.entity_id
_entity_poly.type
_entity_poly.pdbx_seq_one_letter_code
_entity_poly.pdbx_strand_id
1 'polypeptide(L)'
;MITDVQVDGRSASRDSDLTGEVVFEAKTDDGGSYTVRRNDGRNWTVTSAGTNAQIGTIHRIALSAQYKYTKTDAHIASGTQHDLWNAVESLVSLVD
;
A
#
# COMPACT_ATOMS: atom_id res chain seq x y z
N MET A 1 11.93 2.59 2.03
CA MET A 1 11.09 3.82 1.91
C MET A 1 10.49 3.87 0.52
N ILE A 2 9.26 4.37 0.32
CA ILE A 2 8.68 4.50 -1.03
C ILE A 2 9.35 5.68 -1.76
N THR A 3 9.86 5.44 -2.97
CA THR A 3 10.55 6.43 -3.80
C THR A 3 9.73 6.91 -5.00
N ASP A 4 8.83 6.08 -5.52
CA ASP A 4 7.98 6.39 -6.67
C ASP A 4 6.66 5.63 -6.53
N VAL A 5 5.56 6.29 -6.88
CA VAL A 5 4.25 5.66 -7.06
C VAL A 5 3.77 5.93 -8.47
N GLN A 6 3.29 4.91 -9.16
CA GLN A 6 2.76 5.03 -10.51
C GLN A 6 1.28 4.68 -10.56
N VAL A 7 0.49 5.55 -11.16
CA VAL A 7 -0.93 5.34 -11.46
C VAL A 7 -1.06 5.34 -12.98
N ASP A 8 -1.56 4.24 -13.56
CA ASP A 8 -1.66 4.05 -15.02
C ASP A 8 -0.35 4.39 -15.77
N GLY A 9 0.79 3.99 -15.21
CA GLY A 9 2.12 4.21 -15.78
C GLY A 9 2.66 5.65 -15.64
N ARG A 10 2.00 6.52 -14.88
CA ARG A 10 2.45 7.90 -14.61
C ARG A 10 2.83 8.08 -13.15
N SER A 11 3.96 8.73 -12.88
CA SER A 11 4.36 9.06 -11.51
C SER A 11 3.34 9.98 -10.84
N ALA A 12 2.87 9.56 -9.67
CA ALA A 12 1.99 10.31 -8.80
C ALA A 12 2.81 11.04 -7.73
N SER A 13 2.42 12.28 -7.42
CA SER A 13 3.01 13.02 -6.30
C SER A 13 2.58 12.40 -4.96
N ARG A 14 3.38 12.62 -3.91
CA ARG A 14 3.07 12.23 -2.52
C ARG A 14 1.72 12.76 -2.00
N ASP A 15 1.30 13.91 -2.54
CA ASP A 15 0.04 14.58 -2.19
C ASP A 15 -1.15 14.11 -3.03
N SER A 16 -0.95 13.18 -3.99
CA SER A 16 -2.02 12.66 -4.83
C SER A 16 -2.99 11.82 -4.00
N ASP A 17 -4.29 11.98 -4.23
CA ASP A 17 -5.29 11.14 -3.57
C ASP A 17 -5.35 9.75 -4.20
N LEU A 18 -4.51 8.85 -3.71
CA LEU A 18 -4.50 7.44 -4.14
C LEU A 18 -5.75 6.66 -3.69
N THR A 19 -6.60 7.24 -2.83
CA THR A 19 -7.82 6.58 -2.36
C THR A 19 -8.83 6.40 -3.48
N GLY A 20 -8.79 7.24 -4.51
CA GLY A 20 -9.65 7.15 -5.69
C GLY A 20 -9.26 6.02 -6.64
N GLU A 21 -7.99 5.62 -6.62
CA GLU A 21 -7.40 4.76 -7.64
C GLU A 21 -7.76 3.28 -7.44
N VAL A 22 -8.00 2.58 -8.55
CA VAL A 22 -8.31 1.14 -8.54
C VAL A 22 -7.03 0.32 -8.39
N VAL A 23 -5.96 0.72 -9.08
CA VAL A 23 -4.64 0.07 -9.02
C VAL A 23 -3.57 1.15 -9.11
N PHE A 24 -2.51 0.99 -8.31
CA PHE A 24 -1.29 1.75 -8.47
C PHE A 24 -0.08 0.89 -8.07
N GLU A 25 1.10 1.29 -8.52
CA GLU A 25 2.36 0.62 -8.24
C GLU A 25 3.19 1.47 -7.29
N ALA A 26 3.82 0.87 -6.29
CA ALA A 26 4.74 1.54 -5.38
C ALA A 26 6.13 0.90 -5.53
N LYS A 27 7.16 1.74 -5.63
CA LYS A 27 8.56 1.33 -5.68
C LYS A 27 9.28 1.81 -4.43
N THR A 28 10.16 0.98 -3.91
CA THR A 28 10.98 1.27 -2.73
C THR A 28 12.43 1.55 -3.12
N ASP A 29 13.16 2.22 -2.23
CA ASP A 29 14.58 2.58 -2.39
C ASP A 29 15.53 1.37 -2.45
N ASP A 30 15.16 0.27 -1.80
CA ASP A 30 15.81 -1.04 -1.89
C ASP A 30 15.59 -1.78 -3.22
N GLY A 31 14.77 -1.20 -4.13
CA GLY A 31 14.45 -1.79 -5.43
C GLY A 31 13.22 -2.71 -5.43
N GLY A 32 12.52 -2.83 -4.30
CA GLY A 32 11.22 -3.50 -4.23
C GLY A 32 10.17 -2.82 -5.10
N SER A 33 9.27 -3.62 -5.67
CA SER A 33 8.13 -3.14 -6.46
C SER A 33 6.87 -3.89 -6.05
N TYR A 34 5.80 -3.13 -5.81
CA TYR A 34 4.57 -3.60 -5.20
C TYR A 34 3.36 -3.07 -5.95
N THR A 35 2.40 -3.94 -6.27
CA THR A 35 1.11 -3.54 -6.83
C THR A 35 0.09 -3.43 -5.70
N VAL A 36 -0.51 -2.26 -5.58
CA VAL A 36 -1.61 -1.99 -4.65
C VAL A 36 -2.90 -1.98 -5.45
N ARG A 37 -3.81 -2.88 -5.11
CA ARG A 37 -5.11 -3.02 -5.78
C ARG A 37 -6.23 -2.78 -4.78
N ARG A 38 -7.15 -1.89 -5.15
CA ARG A 38 -8.40 -1.69 -4.42
C ARG A 38 -9.34 -2.87 -4.65
N ASN A 39 -9.80 -3.48 -3.57
CA ASN A 39 -10.78 -4.57 -3.60
C ASN A 39 -12.21 -4.02 -3.51
N ASP A 40 -12.41 -3.01 -2.66
CA ASP A 40 -13.68 -2.32 -2.48
C ASP A 40 -13.46 -0.86 -2.02
N GLY A 41 -14.53 -0.15 -1.66
CA GLY A 41 -14.47 1.24 -1.22
C GLY A 41 -13.53 1.53 -0.04
N ARG A 42 -13.09 0.53 0.72
CA ARG A 42 -12.28 0.67 1.94
C ARG A 42 -11.15 -0.34 2.09
N ASN A 43 -10.98 -1.31 1.18
CA ASN A 43 -9.97 -2.35 1.30
C ASN A 43 -9.04 -2.37 0.09
N TRP A 44 -7.74 -2.58 0.35
CA TRP A 44 -6.71 -2.78 -0.66
C TRP A 44 -5.89 -4.02 -0.34
N THR A 45 -5.46 -4.72 -1.39
CA THR A 45 -4.47 -5.79 -1.34
C THR A 45 -3.16 -5.27 -1.88
N VAL A 46 -2.04 -5.62 -1.23
CA VAL A 46 -0.70 -5.30 -1.69
C VAL A 46 0.03 -6.59 -2.06
N THR A 47 0.56 -6.63 -3.27
CA THR A 47 1.24 -7.80 -3.86
C THR A 47 2.64 -7.40 -4.28
N SER A 48 3.65 -8.24 -4.01
CA SER A 48 5.01 -8.01 -4.52
C SER A 48 5.05 -8.35 -6.01
N ALA A 49 5.51 -7.42 -6.85
CA ALA A 49 5.61 -7.61 -8.29
C ALA A 49 6.65 -8.69 -8.67
N GLY A 50 7.71 -8.84 -7.88
CA GLY A 50 8.77 -9.83 -8.14
C GLY A 50 8.35 -11.27 -7.87
N THR A 51 7.51 -11.50 -6.86
CA THR A 51 7.08 -12.86 -6.45
C THR A 51 5.62 -13.17 -6.76
N ASN A 52 4.84 -12.16 -7.14
CA ASN A 52 3.39 -12.22 -7.30
C ASN A 52 2.65 -12.70 -6.04
N ALA A 53 3.28 -12.60 -4.86
CA ALA A 53 2.73 -13.01 -3.58
C ALA A 53 2.05 -11.83 -2.87
N GLN A 54 0.90 -12.09 -2.25
CA GLN A 54 0.22 -11.10 -1.41
C GLN A 54 1.03 -10.88 -0.12
N ILE A 55 1.54 -9.66 0.06
CA ILE A 55 2.31 -9.30 1.26
C ILE A 55 1.45 -8.75 2.39
N GLY A 56 0.25 -8.25 2.07
CA GLY A 56 -0.70 -7.81 3.09
C GLY A 56 -1.91 -7.10 2.54
N THR A 57 -2.68 -6.53 3.46
CA THR A 57 -3.91 -5.79 3.18
C THR A 57 -3.90 -4.46 3.90
N ILE A 58 -4.59 -3.47 3.34
CA ILE A 58 -4.84 -2.17 3.95
C ILE A 58 -6.35 -1.98 4.03
N HIS A 59 -6.82 -1.53 5.19
CA HIS A 59 -8.22 -1.22 5.45
C HIS A 59 -8.36 0.23 5.90
N ARG A 60 -9.21 1.01 5.22
CA ARG A 60 -9.57 2.35 5.66
C ARG A 60 -10.59 2.26 6.79
N ILE A 61 -10.22 2.76 7.95
CA ILE A 61 -11.08 2.80 9.13
C ILE A 61 -12.19 3.82 8.86
N ALA A 62 -13.45 3.37 8.97
CA ALA A 62 -14.61 4.20 8.62
C ALA A 62 -14.62 5.51 9.43
N LEU A 63 -15.03 6.61 8.77
CA LEU A 63 -15.18 7.96 9.34
C LEU A 63 -13.86 8.65 9.77
N SER A 64 -12.70 8.02 9.57
CA SER A 64 -11.40 8.65 9.75
C SER A 64 -10.59 8.66 8.45
N ALA A 65 -9.57 9.52 8.41
CA ALA A 65 -8.53 9.47 7.39
C ALA A 65 -7.50 8.36 7.68
N GLN A 66 -7.80 7.42 8.61
CA GLN A 66 -6.83 6.42 9.04
C GLN A 66 -6.94 5.13 8.23
N TYR A 67 -5.78 4.51 8.05
CA TYR A 67 -5.59 3.27 7.31
C TYR A 67 -4.89 2.26 8.21
N LYS A 68 -5.51 1.10 8.42
CA LYS A 68 -4.90 -0.03 9.09
C LYS A 68 -4.21 -0.91 8.06
N TYR A 69 -2.90 -1.09 8.18
CA TYR A 69 -2.17 -2.07 7.37
C TYR A 69 -1.97 -3.36 8.17
N THR A 70 -2.02 -4.51 7.50
CA THR A 70 -1.84 -5.85 8.09
C THR A 70 -1.01 -6.70 7.14
N LYS A 71 0.14 -7.20 7.60
CA LYS A 71 0.98 -8.14 6.83
C LYS A 71 0.32 -9.51 6.76
N THR A 72 0.38 -10.16 5.61
CA THR A 72 -0.02 -11.56 5.45
C THR A 72 0.79 -12.44 6.41
N ASP A 73 0.15 -13.46 6.99
CA ASP A 73 0.77 -14.45 7.91
C ASP A 73 1.38 -13.90 9.21
N ALA A 74 1.17 -12.62 9.53
CA ALA A 74 1.67 -12.03 10.78
C ALA A 74 0.56 -11.85 11.82
N HIS A 75 0.73 -12.44 13.01
CA HIS A 75 -0.19 -12.22 14.13
C HIS A 75 -0.08 -10.81 14.76
N ILE A 76 1.05 -10.10 14.54
CA ILE A 76 1.36 -8.82 15.22
C ILE A 76 1.84 -7.72 14.25
N ALA A 77 2.18 -8.02 12.99
CA ALA A 77 2.70 -7.01 12.07
C ALA A 77 1.57 -6.21 11.39
N SER A 78 0.93 -5.36 12.19
CA SER A 78 -0.13 -4.43 11.76
C SER A 78 0.01 -3.10 12.49
N GLY A 79 -0.50 -2.03 11.90
CA GLY A 79 -0.50 -0.70 12.49
C GLY A 79 -1.48 0.23 11.81
N THR A 80 -1.53 1.49 12.26
CA THR A 80 -2.40 2.53 11.69
C THR A 80 -1.60 3.69 11.17
N GLN A 81 -1.99 4.23 10.02
CA GLN A 81 -1.40 5.40 9.38
C GLN A 81 -2.47 6.41 8.99
N HIS A 82 -2.08 7.66 8.74
CA HIS A 82 -2.99 8.78 8.45
C HIS A 82 -3.31 8.97 6.97
N ASP A 83 -2.73 8.14 6.10
CA ASP A 83 -2.97 8.16 4.66
C ASP A 83 -2.56 6.83 4.03
N LEU A 84 -3.07 6.57 2.82
CA LEU A 84 -2.86 5.31 2.11
C LEU A 84 -1.39 5.11 1.74
N TRP A 85 -0.67 6.18 1.38
CA TRP A 85 0.75 6.10 1.02
C TRP A 85 1.58 5.60 2.21
N ASN A 86 1.44 6.23 3.38
CA ASN A 86 2.14 5.81 4.59
C ASN A 86 1.75 4.39 5.03
N ALA A 87 0.49 3.99 4.83
CA ALA A 87 0.05 2.63 5.11
C ALA A 87 0.72 1.60 4.20
N VAL A 88 0.86 1.90 2.90
CA VAL A 88 1.60 1.06 1.95
C VAL A 88 3.08 1.03 2.35
N GLU A 89 3.68 2.18 2.62
CA GLU A 89 5.10 2.28 3.02
C GLU A 89 5.41 1.43 4.26
N SER A 90 4.56 1.55 5.29
CA SER A 90 4.71 0.79 6.53
C SER A 90 4.52 -0.70 6.33
N LEU A 91 3.69 -1.10 5.35
CA LEU A 91 3.47 -2.50 5.05
C LEU A 91 4.67 -3.09 4.31
N VAL A 92 5.16 -2.41 3.27
CA VAL A 92 6.30 -2.90 2.47
C VAL A 92 7.58 -2.93 3.29
N SER A 93 7.78 -1.97 4.21
CA SER A 93 8.94 -1.96 5.11
C SER A 93 8.95 -3.11 6.13
N LEU A 94 7.88 -3.89 6.24
CA LEU A 94 7.84 -5.10 7.08
C LEU A 94 8.25 -6.36 6.31
N VAL A 95 8.38 -6.28 4.98
CA VAL A 95 8.67 -7.41 4.10
C VAL A 95 10.15 -7.46 3.73
N ASP A 96 10.78 -6.29 3.62
CA ASP A 96 12.23 -6.11 3.52
C ASP A 96 12.97 -6.40 4.85
#